data_AF-A0ABD1XL67-F1
#
_entry.id   AF-A0ABD1XL67-F1
#
_cell.length_a   1.000
_cell.length_b   1.000
_cell.length_c   1.000
_cell.angle_alpha   90.00
_cell.angle_beta   90.00
_cell.angle_gamma   90.00
#
_symmetry.space_group_name_H-M   'P 1'
#
loop_
_entity.id
_entity.type
_entity.pdbx_description
1 polymer ?
#
loop_
_entity_poly.entity_id
_entity_poly.type
_entity_poly.pdbx_seq_one_letter_code
_entity_poly.pdbx_strand_id
1 'polypeptide(L)'
;MEQAWVEEMAAYVNTIDGKHLLEIGLEGYYGSSTADRISINPLRANGYGTDFIRLNQVANIDFASVHSYPDTWLPNQSDDEKMSFLETWVNQHIQDATDTLNMPVMFCEFGKSDQVPDYKPQMRQQLYSTVYNSVYSSITKGGAGTGTLFWQLLTKGMKSWDDGFGVFASDSSLISTINSQSSRLTKFMSSKSTKFRRR
;
A
#
# COMPACT_ATOMS: atom_id res chain seq x y z
N MET A 1 15.65 5.63 17.87
CA MET A 1 16.39 6.50 16.93
C MET A 1 15.44 7.05 15.89
N GLU A 2 14.57 6.21 15.30
CA GLU A 2 13.65 6.63 14.24
C GLU A 2 12.53 7.59 14.70
N GLN A 3 11.95 7.42 15.90
CA GLN A 3 10.92 8.35 16.40
C GLN A 3 11.37 9.81 16.35
N ALA A 4 12.52 10.08 16.96
CA ALA A 4 13.06 11.43 17.07
C ALA A 4 13.40 12.01 15.69
N TRP A 5 13.88 11.16 14.77
CA TRP A 5 14.14 11.58 13.40
C TRP A 5 12.85 11.96 12.66
N VAL A 6 11.79 11.16 12.77
CA VAL A 6 10.50 11.49 12.15
C VAL A 6 9.91 12.75 12.76
N GLU A 7 9.96 12.92 14.09
CA GLU A 7 9.51 14.13 14.78
C GLU A 7 10.26 15.39 14.32
N GLU A 8 11.59 15.31 14.22
CA GLU A 8 12.44 16.40 13.77
C GLU A 8 12.15 16.77 12.31
N MET A 9 12.17 15.77 11.42
CA MET A 9 12.08 16.01 9.97
C MET A 9 10.66 16.36 9.52
N ALA A 10 9.62 15.77 10.12
CA ALA A 10 8.24 16.14 9.81
C ALA A 10 7.95 17.58 10.22
N ALA A 11 8.41 18.00 11.41
CA ALA A 11 8.32 19.38 11.84
C ALA A 11 9.09 20.32 10.89
N TYR A 12 10.32 19.95 10.52
CA TYR A 12 11.16 20.76 9.63
C TYR A 12 10.54 20.95 8.24
N VAL A 13 10.08 19.88 7.59
CA VAL A 13 9.41 19.96 6.27
C VAL A 13 8.19 20.88 6.34
N ASN A 14 7.37 20.75 7.39
CA ASN A 14 6.18 21.59 7.57
C ASN A 14 6.53 23.08 7.78
N THR A 15 7.73 23.43 8.29
CA THR A 15 8.17 24.84 8.35
C THR A 15 8.47 25.45 6.98
N ILE A 16 8.82 24.60 6.00
CA ILE A 16 9.12 25.01 4.62
C ILE A 16 7.83 25.00 3.79
N ASP A 17 7.01 23.96 3.96
CA ASP A 17 5.79 23.75 3.20
C ASP A 17 4.67 23.16 4.09
N GLY A 18 3.76 24.04 4.53
CA GLY A 18 2.55 23.66 5.25
C GLY A 18 1.30 23.56 4.36
N LYS A 19 1.46 23.41 3.03
CA LYS A 19 0.33 23.27 2.09
C LYS A 19 0.19 21.86 1.53
N HIS A 20 1.29 21.13 1.40
CA HIS A 20 1.28 19.76 0.87
C HIS A 20 1.18 18.73 2.00
N LEU A 21 0.57 17.58 1.68
CA LEU A 21 0.50 16.45 2.60
C LEU A 21 1.88 15.80 2.72
N LEU A 22 2.19 15.29 3.91
CA LEU A 22 3.42 14.58 4.22
C LEU A 22 3.12 13.15 4.71
N GLU A 23 3.94 12.22 4.24
CA GLU A 23 4.01 10.82 4.68
C GLU A 23 5.47 10.42 4.89
N ILE A 24 5.72 9.31 5.58
CA ILE A 24 7.06 8.93 6.07
C ILE A 24 7.85 8.09 5.05
N GLY A 25 7.17 7.31 4.23
CA GLY A 25 7.72 6.32 3.30
C GLY A 25 7.91 4.94 3.93
N LEU A 26 7.01 4.53 4.82
CA LEU A 26 7.15 3.25 5.52
C LEU A 26 6.71 2.07 4.65
N GLU A 27 7.46 0.98 4.74
CA GLU A 27 6.98 -0.32 4.23
C GLU A 27 5.75 -0.81 5.01
N GLY A 28 5.61 -0.42 6.29
CA GLY A 28 4.45 -0.73 7.14
C GLY A 28 4.74 -1.66 8.32
N TYR A 29 5.99 -2.03 8.61
CA TYR A 29 6.24 -2.99 9.70
C TYR A 29 5.79 -2.48 11.07
N TYR A 30 5.13 -3.38 11.81
CA TYR A 30 4.74 -3.15 13.19
C TYR A 30 5.94 -3.28 14.14
N GLY A 31 5.98 -2.40 15.15
CA GLY A 31 7.05 -2.35 16.13
C GLY A 31 6.59 -2.72 17.53
N SER A 32 7.46 -2.46 18.52
CA SER A 32 7.20 -2.81 19.91
C SER A 32 6.02 -2.07 20.54
N SER A 33 5.54 -0.97 19.95
CA SER A 33 4.34 -0.28 20.45
C SER A 33 3.06 -1.10 20.29
N THR A 34 3.06 -2.05 19.35
CA THR A 34 1.95 -2.95 19.04
C THR A 34 2.41 -4.39 19.01
N ALA A 35 2.83 -4.91 20.17
CA ALA A 35 3.37 -6.26 20.30
C ALA A 35 2.40 -7.36 19.82
N ASP A 36 1.10 -7.12 19.92
CA ASP A 36 0.03 -7.99 19.44
C ASP A 36 -0.13 -8.00 17.90
N ARG A 37 0.49 -7.05 17.19
CA ARG A 37 0.53 -6.99 15.72
C ARG A 37 1.82 -7.56 15.10
N ILE A 38 2.82 -7.91 15.92
CA ILE A 38 4.12 -8.40 15.43
C ILE A 38 4.00 -9.67 14.57
N SER A 39 3.00 -10.52 14.82
CA SER A 39 2.74 -11.72 14.01
C SER A 39 2.30 -11.42 12.56
N ILE A 40 1.89 -10.18 12.28
CA ILE A 40 1.46 -9.72 10.95
C ILE A 40 2.66 -9.39 10.06
N ASN A 41 3.80 -9.04 10.65
CA ASN A 41 5.02 -8.77 9.90
C ASN A 41 5.51 -10.01 9.15
N PRO A 42 6.17 -9.84 7.99
CA PRO A 42 6.95 -10.93 7.42
C PRO A 42 8.06 -11.31 8.42
N LEU A 43 8.27 -12.60 8.66
CA LEU A 43 9.10 -13.11 9.76
C LEU A 43 10.49 -12.46 9.86
N ARG A 44 11.07 -12.06 8.73
CA ARG A 44 12.41 -11.45 8.66
C ARG A 44 12.41 -9.96 9.02
N ALA A 45 11.28 -9.26 8.96
CA ALA A 45 11.18 -7.83 9.23
C ALA A 45 11.01 -7.47 10.71
N ASN A 46 10.83 -8.46 11.58
CA ASN A 46 10.76 -8.23 13.01
C ASN A 46 12.07 -7.63 13.52
N GLY A 47 12.01 -6.37 13.97
CA GLY A 47 13.18 -5.64 14.47
C GLY A 47 13.92 -4.80 13.42
N TYR A 48 13.34 -4.56 12.23
CA TYR A 48 13.89 -3.61 11.24
C TYR A 48 13.89 -2.14 11.70
N GLY A 49 13.35 -1.87 12.89
CA GLY A 49 13.44 -0.58 13.57
C GLY A 49 12.17 0.26 13.47
N THR A 50 11.37 0.09 12.41
CA THR A 50 10.15 0.85 12.18
C THR A 50 8.97 0.37 13.01
N ASP A 51 8.00 1.27 13.20
CA ASP A 51 6.80 1.03 14.00
C ASP A 51 5.61 1.78 13.39
N PHE A 52 4.85 1.09 12.54
CA PHE A 52 3.78 1.66 11.73
C PHE A 52 2.81 2.55 12.52
N ILE A 53 2.36 2.10 13.69
CA ILE A 53 1.39 2.88 14.48
C ILE A 53 2.06 4.08 15.13
N ARG A 54 3.14 3.85 15.88
CA ARG A 54 3.80 4.91 16.64
C ARG A 54 4.36 6.03 15.74
N LEU A 55 4.96 5.67 14.61
CA LEU A 55 5.58 6.65 13.71
C LEU A 55 4.52 7.50 12.99
N ASN A 56 3.40 6.91 12.56
CA ASN A 56 2.33 7.66 11.90
C ASN A 56 1.49 8.52 12.87
N GLN A 57 1.68 8.40 14.19
CA GLN A 57 1.10 9.31 15.19
C GLN A 57 1.91 10.60 15.40
N VAL A 58 3.08 10.73 14.76
CA VAL A 58 3.89 11.94 14.82
C VAL A 58 3.14 13.11 14.20
N ALA A 59 3.22 14.29 14.82
CA ALA A 59 2.61 15.51 14.29
C ALA A 59 3.17 15.87 12.90
N ASN A 60 2.32 16.43 12.05
CA ASN A 60 2.60 16.78 10.65
C ASN A 60 2.81 15.56 9.72
N ILE A 61 2.39 14.36 10.12
CA ILE A 61 2.16 13.24 9.21
C ILE A 61 0.67 13.20 8.87
N ASP A 62 0.34 13.30 7.59
CA ASP A 62 -1.04 13.50 7.13
C ASP A 62 -1.71 12.20 6.66
N PHE A 63 -0.92 11.24 6.18
CA PHE A 63 -1.40 9.91 5.80
C PHE A 63 -0.30 8.87 5.94
N ALA A 64 -0.71 7.61 6.11
CA ALA A 64 0.19 6.48 6.24
C ALA A 64 0.44 5.81 4.88
N SER A 65 1.65 5.30 4.69
CA SER A 65 2.05 4.48 3.55
C SER A 65 2.35 3.05 3.98
N VAL A 66 2.09 2.12 3.06
CA VAL A 66 2.36 0.69 3.20
C VAL A 66 2.86 0.14 1.87
N HIS A 67 3.88 -0.70 1.92
CA HIS A 67 4.42 -1.44 0.77
C HIS A 67 3.98 -2.91 0.86
N SER A 68 4.08 -3.68 -0.21
CA SER A 68 3.69 -5.10 -0.22
C SER A 68 4.45 -5.91 -1.25
N TYR A 69 5.45 -6.68 -0.80
CA TYR A 69 6.25 -7.57 -1.66
C TYR A 69 6.34 -9.01 -1.14
N PRO A 70 5.22 -9.78 -1.14
CA PRO A 70 5.22 -11.17 -0.64
C PRO A 70 6.28 -12.06 -1.30
N ASP A 71 6.57 -11.87 -2.59
CA ASP A 71 7.59 -12.65 -3.31
C ASP A 71 9.00 -12.43 -2.74
N THR A 72 9.31 -11.20 -2.30
CA THR A 72 10.60 -10.81 -1.72
C THR A 72 10.67 -11.16 -0.24
N TRP A 73 9.60 -10.90 0.51
CA TRP A 73 9.58 -11.05 1.97
C TRP A 73 9.43 -12.49 2.44
N LEU A 74 8.79 -13.33 1.61
CA LEU A 74 8.46 -14.72 1.94
C LEU A 74 9.02 -15.69 0.87
N PRO A 75 10.35 -15.69 0.61
CA PRO A 75 10.92 -16.39 -0.56
C PRO A 75 10.71 -17.91 -0.54
N ASN A 76 10.51 -18.50 0.65
CA ASN A 76 10.36 -19.95 0.84
C ASN A 76 8.89 -20.39 1.02
N GLN A 77 7.93 -19.47 0.90
CA GLN A 77 6.50 -19.77 1.05
C GLN A 77 5.87 -20.06 -0.32
N SER A 78 4.84 -20.89 -0.32
CA SER A 78 4.01 -21.14 -1.50
C SER A 78 3.27 -19.86 -1.96
N ASP A 79 2.75 -19.88 -3.18
CA ASP A 79 1.97 -18.76 -3.71
C ASP A 79 0.69 -18.50 -2.88
N ASP A 80 0.03 -19.57 -2.43
CA ASP A 80 -1.17 -19.48 -1.60
C ASP A 80 -0.86 -18.85 -0.22
N GLU A 81 0.26 -19.23 0.40
CA GLU A 81 0.71 -18.64 1.67
C GLU A 81 1.06 -17.16 1.51
N LYS A 82 1.71 -16.79 0.39
CA LYS A 82 2.01 -15.39 0.06
C LYS A 82 0.74 -14.56 -0.16
N MET A 83 -0.27 -15.14 -0.82
CA MET A 83 -1.56 -14.48 -1.04
C MET A 83 -2.35 -14.33 0.27
N SER A 84 -2.32 -15.33 1.15
CA SER A 84 -2.95 -15.25 2.48
C SER A 84 -2.27 -14.18 3.36
N PHE A 85 -0.94 -14.11 3.30
CA PHE A 85 -0.17 -13.04 3.94
C PHE A 85 -0.59 -11.67 3.39
N LEU A 86 -0.63 -11.49 2.07
CA LEU A 86 -1.01 -10.21 1.44
C LEU A 86 -2.39 -9.74 1.89
N GLU A 87 -3.38 -10.64 1.91
CA GLU A 87 -4.74 -10.29 2.34
C GLU A 87 -4.77 -9.83 3.80
N THR A 88 -4.07 -10.56 4.67
CA THR A 88 -3.95 -10.20 6.09
C THR A 88 -3.24 -8.86 6.25
N TRP A 89 -2.10 -8.69 5.56
CA TRP A 89 -1.30 -7.48 5.56
C TRP A 89 -2.13 -6.25 5.17
N VAL A 90 -2.80 -6.30 4.01
CA VAL A 90 -3.61 -5.19 3.49
C VAL A 90 -4.77 -4.86 4.42
N ASN A 91 -5.52 -5.88 4.86
CA ASN A 91 -6.72 -5.64 5.68
C ASN A 91 -6.36 -5.13 7.07
N GLN A 92 -5.28 -5.62 7.68
CA GLN A 92 -4.86 -5.20 9.01
C GLN A 92 -4.37 -3.74 9.02
N HIS A 93 -3.59 -3.33 8.03
CA HIS A 93 -3.16 -1.92 7.92
C HIS A 93 -4.33 -0.98 7.69
N ILE A 94 -5.30 -1.37 6.85
CA ILE A 94 -6.53 -0.60 6.67
C ILE A 94 -7.28 -0.48 8.00
N GLN A 95 -7.37 -1.58 8.76
CA GLN A 95 -8.06 -1.60 10.05
C GLN A 95 -7.36 -0.68 11.05
N ASP A 96 -6.05 -0.83 11.27
CA ASP A 96 -5.37 -0.01 12.27
C ASP A 96 -5.31 1.48 11.84
N ALA A 97 -5.22 1.77 10.54
CA ALA A 97 -5.36 3.15 10.04
C ALA A 97 -6.75 3.74 10.34
N THR A 98 -7.80 2.92 10.23
CA THR A 98 -9.19 3.33 10.52
C THR A 98 -9.43 3.50 12.02
N ASP A 99 -9.09 2.47 12.80
CA ASP A 99 -9.54 2.32 14.17
C ASP A 99 -8.55 2.90 15.19
N THR A 100 -7.26 2.96 14.84
CA THR A 100 -6.18 3.39 15.76
C THR A 100 -5.59 4.74 15.38
N LEU A 101 -5.24 4.93 14.11
CA LEU A 101 -4.62 6.18 13.65
C LEU A 101 -5.64 7.26 13.31
N ASN A 102 -6.85 6.86 12.89
CA ASN A 102 -7.87 7.76 12.36
C ASN A 102 -7.31 8.65 11.23
N MET A 103 -6.53 8.05 10.32
CA MET A 103 -5.89 8.73 9.20
C MET A 103 -5.94 7.88 7.93
N PRO A 104 -5.89 8.48 6.72
CA PRO A 104 -5.84 7.71 5.48
C PRO A 104 -4.60 6.81 5.40
N VAL A 105 -4.75 5.63 4.79
CA VAL A 105 -3.63 4.77 4.40
C VAL A 105 -3.64 4.49 2.90
N MET A 106 -2.45 4.57 2.29
CA MET A 106 -2.21 4.24 0.89
C MET A 106 -1.22 3.10 0.74
N PHE A 107 -1.48 2.20 -0.20
CA PHE A 107 -0.54 1.15 -0.60
C PHE A 107 0.37 1.71 -1.69
N CYS A 108 1.46 2.36 -1.29
CA CYS A 108 2.32 3.15 -2.18
C CYS A 108 3.25 2.29 -3.04
N GLU A 109 3.47 1.04 -2.66
CA GLU A 109 4.13 0.06 -3.50
C GLU A 109 3.52 -1.32 -3.31
N PHE A 110 3.26 -2.02 -4.41
CA PHE A 110 2.93 -3.44 -4.39
C PHE A 110 3.20 -4.03 -5.78
N GLY A 111 3.51 -5.32 -5.82
CA GLY A 111 3.76 -6.00 -7.09
C GLY A 111 3.87 -7.51 -6.97
N LYS A 112 3.77 -8.19 -8.13
CA LYS A 112 4.04 -9.62 -8.30
C LYS A 112 5.23 -9.77 -9.23
N SER A 113 6.29 -10.40 -8.78
CA SER A 113 7.47 -10.61 -9.63
C SER A 113 7.17 -11.66 -10.71
N ASP A 114 7.59 -11.41 -11.95
CA ASP A 114 7.56 -12.42 -13.02
C ASP A 114 8.74 -13.40 -12.96
N GLN A 115 9.66 -13.19 -12.02
CA GLN A 115 10.84 -14.04 -11.80
C GLN A 115 10.57 -15.16 -10.79
N VAL A 116 9.35 -15.28 -10.27
CA VAL A 116 8.98 -16.40 -9.41
C VAL A 116 8.89 -17.71 -10.22
N PRO A 117 9.18 -18.87 -9.61
CA PRO A 117 8.96 -20.16 -10.25
C PRO A 117 7.51 -20.30 -10.72
N ASP A 118 7.33 -20.90 -11.90
CA ASP A 118 6.02 -21.18 -12.52
C ASP A 118 5.11 -19.95 -12.69
N TYR A 119 5.70 -18.76 -12.85
CA TYR A 119 4.97 -17.52 -13.04
C TYR A 119 3.95 -17.60 -14.18
N LYS A 120 2.74 -17.11 -13.89
CA LYS A 120 1.67 -16.90 -14.86
C LYS A 120 1.14 -15.47 -14.72
N PRO A 121 0.82 -14.77 -15.82
CA PRO A 121 0.26 -13.41 -15.76
C PRO A 121 -0.97 -13.28 -14.84
N GLN A 122 -1.76 -14.35 -14.69
CA GLN A 122 -2.92 -14.41 -13.82
C GLN A 122 -2.56 -14.24 -12.34
N MET A 123 -1.37 -14.68 -11.91
CA MET A 123 -0.92 -14.51 -10.52
C MET A 123 -0.72 -13.03 -10.18
N ARG A 124 -0.16 -12.25 -11.12
CA ARG A 124 -0.03 -10.79 -10.98
C ARG A 124 -1.40 -10.11 -10.96
N GLN A 125 -2.31 -10.52 -11.83
CA GLN A 125 -3.68 -10.00 -11.84
C GLN A 125 -4.44 -10.30 -10.55
N GLN A 126 -4.25 -11.49 -9.97
CA GLN A 126 -4.86 -11.89 -8.70
C GLN A 126 -4.35 -11.01 -7.56
N LEU A 127 -3.03 -10.82 -7.45
CA LEU A 127 -2.41 -9.93 -6.46
C LEU A 127 -2.97 -8.50 -6.55
N TYR A 128 -3.02 -7.94 -7.77
CA TYR A 128 -3.55 -6.58 -7.99
C TYR A 128 -5.03 -6.50 -7.62
N SER A 129 -5.81 -7.51 -8.01
CA SER A 129 -7.24 -7.57 -7.70
C SER A 129 -7.48 -7.63 -6.20
N THR A 130 -6.68 -8.40 -5.44
CA THR A 130 -6.78 -8.47 -3.98
C THR A 130 -6.57 -7.09 -3.34
N VAL A 131 -5.45 -6.43 -3.63
CA VAL A 131 -5.16 -5.08 -3.09
C VAL A 131 -6.24 -4.08 -3.49
N TYR A 132 -6.61 -4.04 -4.77
CA TYR A 132 -7.64 -3.13 -5.28
C TYR A 132 -9.01 -3.37 -4.65
N ASN A 133 -9.40 -4.62 -4.44
CA ASN A 133 -10.69 -4.97 -3.85
C ASN A 133 -10.75 -4.60 -2.37
N SER A 134 -9.69 -4.85 -1.60
CA SER A 134 -9.62 -4.43 -0.19
C SER A 134 -9.71 -2.92 -0.04
N VAL A 135 -8.94 -2.16 -0.84
CA VAL A 135 -9.00 -0.68 -0.81
C VAL A 135 -10.36 -0.16 -1.26
N TYR A 136 -10.92 -0.68 -2.36
CA TYR A 136 -12.26 -0.27 -2.82
C TYR A 136 -13.35 -0.60 -1.78
N SER A 137 -13.27 -1.75 -1.14
CA SER A 137 -14.16 -2.15 -0.03
C SER A 137 -14.05 -1.17 1.14
N SER A 138 -12.82 -0.77 1.52
CA SER A 138 -12.60 0.23 2.56
C SER A 138 -13.24 1.57 2.21
N ILE A 139 -12.93 2.13 1.04
CA ILE A 139 -13.49 3.40 0.54
C ILE A 139 -15.02 3.39 0.54
N THR A 140 -15.62 2.31 0.04
CA THR A 140 -17.08 2.23 -0.08
C THR A 140 -17.80 2.10 1.25
N LYS A 141 -17.12 1.53 2.27
CA LYS A 141 -17.59 1.41 3.64
C LYS A 141 -17.22 2.60 4.53
N GLY A 142 -16.43 3.55 4.02
CA GLY A 142 -15.97 4.72 4.77
C GLY A 142 -14.78 4.45 5.70
N GLY A 143 -13.99 3.40 5.42
CA GLY A 143 -12.72 3.13 6.10
C GLY A 143 -11.56 3.96 5.56
N ALA A 144 -10.38 3.78 6.15
CA ALA A 144 -9.19 4.59 5.91
C ALA A 144 -8.35 4.18 4.68
N GLY A 145 -8.59 3.03 4.04
CA GLY A 145 -7.86 2.66 2.83
C GLY A 145 -8.29 3.56 1.69
N THR A 146 -7.38 4.36 1.12
CA THR A 146 -7.77 5.46 0.19
C THR A 146 -7.14 5.40 -1.19
N GLY A 147 -6.08 4.61 -1.40
CA GLY A 147 -5.41 4.55 -2.69
C GLY A 147 -4.32 3.49 -2.79
N THR A 148 -3.84 3.32 -4.00
CA THR A 148 -2.88 2.27 -4.36
C THR A 148 -1.98 2.76 -5.50
N LEU A 149 -0.68 2.51 -5.42
CA LEU A 149 0.31 2.75 -6.46
C LEU A 149 1.08 1.45 -6.66
N PHE A 150 0.98 0.87 -7.86
CA PHE A 150 1.69 -0.37 -8.16
C PHE A 150 3.14 -0.06 -8.53
N TRP A 151 4.03 -1.00 -8.23
CA TRP A 151 5.44 -0.95 -8.65
C TRP A 151 5.66 -1.92 -9.82
N GLN A 152 6.14 -1.51 -10.98
CA GLN A 152 6.34 -0.13 -11.47
C GLN A 152 5.92 -0.01 -12.94
N LEU A 153 5.58 1.19 -13.40
CA LEU A 153 5.24 1.42 -14.81
C LEU A 153 6.52 1.53 -15.65
N LEU A 154 6.67 0.67 -16.64
CA LEU A 154 7.74 0.76 -17.64
C LEU A 154 7.16 1.00 -19.04
N THR A 155 7.82 1.88 -19.80
CA THR A 155 7.39 2.24 -21.15
C THR A 155 8.24 1.56 -22.23
N LYS A 156 7.82 1.72 -23.50
CA LYS A 156 8.50 1.12 -24.64
C LYS A 156 9.99 1.52 -24.65
N GLY A 157 10.87 0.53 -24.77
CA GLY A 157 12.32 0.73 -24.77
C GLY A 157 12.98 0.65 -23.38
N MET A 158 12.21 0.47 -22.31
CA MET A 158 12.74 0.40 -20.94
C MET A 158 12.95 -1.02 -20.40
N LYS A 159 12.94 -2.06 -21.25
CA LYS A 159 13.05 -3.47 -20.78
C LYS A 159 14.33 -3.75 -19.99
N SER A 160 15.42 -3.01 -20.21
CA SER A 160 16.66 -3.13 -19.43
C SER A 160 16.54 -2.66 -17.98
N TRP A 161 15.47 -1.95 -17.63
CA TRP A 161 15.16 -1.45 -16.29
C TRP A 161 14.12 -2.32 -15.58
N ASP A 162 13.73 -3.43 -16.18
CA ASP A 162 12.76 -4.35 -15.60
C ASP A 162 13.43 -5.17 -14.50
N ASP A 163 13.01 -4.89 -13.27
CA ASP A 163 13.40 -5.59 -12.04
C ASP A 163 12.56 -6.84 -11.77
N GLY A 164 11.70 -7.23 -12.71
CA GLY A 164 10.76 -8.34 -12.60
C GLY A 164 9.37 -7.92 -12.11
N PHE A 165 9.18 -6.66 -11.71
CA PHE A 165 7.88 -6.10 -11.33
C PHE A 165 7.28 -5.17 -12.40
N GLY A 166 8.00 -4.95 -13.50
CA GLY A 166 7.59 -4.04 -14.57
C GLY A 166 6.20 -4.33 -15.14
N VAL A 167 5.36 -3.29 -15.14
CA VAL A 167 4.08 -3.25 -15.85
C VAL A 167 4.28 -2.45 -17.13
N PHE A 168 4.14 -3.14 -18.27
CA PHE A 168 4.22 -2.51 -19.58
C PHE A 168 2.83 -2.22 -20.12
N ALA A 169 2.66 -1.11 -20.83
CA ALA A 169 1.39 -0.77 -21.49
C ALA A 169 0.90 -1.83 -22.51
N SER A 170 1.79 -2.74 -22.95
CA SER A 170 1.46 -3.88 -23.81
C SER A 170 0.78 -5.04 -23.07
N ASP A 171 0.82 -5.09 -21.73
CA ASP A 171 0.09 -6.09 -20.93
C ASP A 171 -1.41 -5.70 -20.84
N SER A 172 -2.15 -5.98 -21.90
CA SER A 172 -3.55 -5.58 -22.04
C SER A 172 -4.44 -6.09 -20.90
N SER A 173 -4.14 -7.27 -20.35
CA SER A 173 -4.94 -7.88 -19.28
C SER A 173 -4.72 -7.17 -17.96
N LEU A 174 -3.47 -6.90 -17.57
CA LEU A 174 -3.19 -6.17 -16.34
C LEU A 174 -3.63 -4.71 -16.43
N ILE A 175 -3.43 -4.07 -17.59
CA ILE A 175 -3.93 -2.72 -17.86
C ILE A 175 -5.46 -2.66 -17.77
N SER A 176 -6.18 -3.69 -18.21
CA SER A 176 -7.64 -3.78 -18.04
C SER A 176 -8.04 -3.82 -16.55
N THR A 177 -7.32 -4.57 -15.72
CA THR A 177 -7.53 -4.60 -14.26
C THR A 177 -7.30 -3.23 -13.62
N ILE A 178 -6.21 -2.55 -13.98
CA ILE A 178 -5.89 -1.19 -13.51
C ILE A 178 -6.98 -0.19 -13.93
N ASN A 179 -7.38 -0.21 -15.21
CA ASN A 179 -8.43 0.68 -15.72
C ASN A 179 -9.78 0.43 -15.05
N SER A 180 -10.10 -0.83 -14.76
CA SER A 180 -11.33 -1.21 -14.05
C SER A 180 -11.35 -0.65 -12.63
N GLN A 181 -10.22 -0.75 -11.90
CA GLN A 181 -10.07 -0.14 -10.58
C GLN A 181 -10.24 1.39 -10.63
N SER A 182 -9.52 2.07 -11.52
CA SER A 182 -9.61 3.53 -11.67
C SER A 182 -11.02 4.00 -12.03
N SER A 183 -11.70 3.27 -12.91
CA SER A 183 -13.06 3.59 -13.34
C SER A 183 -14.07 3.44 -12.21
N ARG A 184 -14.01 2.36 -11.41
CA ARG A 184 -14.95 2.17 -10.29
C ARG A 184 -14.73 3.19 -9.18
N LEU A 185 -13.49 3.57 -8.90
CA LEU A 185 -13.17 4.65 -7.95
C LEU A 185 -13.74 5.99 -8.42
N THR A 186 -13.48 6.37 -9.67
CA THR A 186 -14.00 7.62 -10.26
C THR A 186 -15.52 7.68 -10.19
N LYS A 187 -16.20 6.58 -10.52
CA LYS A 187 -17.66 6.48 -10.46
C LYS A 187 -18.19 6.64 -9.04
N PHE A 188 -17.56 5.99 -8.06
CA PHE A 188 -17.94 6.11 -6.65
C PHE A 188 -17.76 7.55 -6.14
N MET A 189 -16.60 8.16 -6.37
CA MET A 189 -16.32 9.54 -5.94
C MET A 189 -17.28 10.55 -6.56
N SER A 190 -17.59 10.42 -7.85
CA SER A 190 -18.55 11.27 -8.55
C SER A 190 -19.97 11.16 -7.98
N SER A 191 -20.36 9.96 -7.52
CA SER A 191 -21.67 9.75 -6.89
C SER A 191 -21.79 10.45 -5.52
N LYS A 192 -20.68 10.61 -4.80
CA LYS A 192 -20.63 11.28 -3.49
C LYS A 192 -20.60 12.80 -3.63
N SER A 193 -19.86 13.35 -4.58
CA SER A 193 -19.81 14.80 -4.83
C SER A 193 -21.16 15.37 -5.28
N THR A 194 -21.94 14.59 -6.05
CA THR A 194 -23.31 14.96 -6.46
C THR A 194 -24.28 15.07 -5.28
N LYS A 195 -24.08 14.29 -4.21
CA LYS A 195 -24.92 14.37 -3.00
C LYS A 195 -24.64 15.60 -2.14
N PHE A 196 -23.42 16.13 -2.15
CA PHE A 196 -23.07 17.35 -1.40
C PHE A 196 -23.56 18.64 -2.06
N ARG A 197 -23.73 18.67 -3.39
CA ARG A 197 -24.28 19.83 -4.11
C ARG A 197 -25.80 20.00 -4.03
N ARG A 198 -26.53 19.07 -3.40
CA ARG A 198 -28.00 19.08 -3.27
C ARG A 198 -28.49 19.43 -1.86
N ARG A 199 -27.67 20.09 -1.05
CA ARG A 199 -28.05 20.66 0.24
C ARG A 199 -27.79 22.16 0.24
#